data_AF-A0A3B9C1P6-F1
#
_entry.id   AF-A0A3B9C1P6-F1
#
_cell.length_a   1.000
_cell.length_b   1.000
_cell.length_c   1.000
_cell.angle_alpha   90.00
_cell.angle_beta   90.00
_cell.angle_gamma   90.00
#
_symmetry.space_group_name_H-M   'P 1'
#
loop_
_entity.id
_entity.type
_entity.pdbx_description
1 polymer ?
#
loop_
_entity_poly.entity_id
_entity_poly.type
_entity_poly.pdbx_seq_one_letter_code
_entity_poly.pdbx_strand_id
1 'polypeptide(L)' 'MQKIRFGTDGWRAIIAQDFTVQNVARVAFATAQWLKKKKENPLIVIGHD' A
#
# COMPACT_ATOMS: atom_id res chain seq x y z
N MET A 1 -15.53 -5.83 3.27
CA MET A 1 -14.18 -5.27 3.04
C MET A 1 -13.66 -5.79 1.70
N GLN A 2 -13.28 -4.91 0.78
CA GLN A 2 -12.71 -5.31 -0.53
C GLN A 2 -11.40 -6.08 -0.34
N LYS A 3 -11.23 -7.18 -1.09
CA LYS A 3 -10.04 -8.05 -1.03
C LYS A 3 -8.91 -7.43 -1.86
N ILE A 4 -7.83 -7.04 -1.20
CA ILE A 4 -6.63 -6.50 -1.84
C ILE A 4 -5.72 -7.67 -2.26
N ARG A 5 -5.20 -7.65 -3.49
CA ARG A 5 -4.31 -8.68 -4.04
C ARG A 5 -3.05 -8.02 -4.59
N PHE A 6 -1.90 -8.46 -4.13
CA PHE A 6 -0.60 -8.03 -4.65
C PHE A 6 -0.12 -9.04 -5.69
N GLY A 7 0.25 -8.55 -6.87
CA GLY A 7 0.98 -9.29 -7.90
C GLY A 7 2.47 -8.96 -7.86
N THR A 8 3.19 -9.35 -8.92
CA THR A 8 4.61 -9.02 -9.09
C THR A 8 4.85 -7.51 -9.18
N ASP A 9 3.90 -6.78 -9.78
CA ASP A 9 3.95 -5.32 -9.96
C ASP A 9 3.27 -4.56 -8.81
N GLY A 10 3.13 -5.18 -7.64
CA GLY A 10 2.42 -4.59 -6.50
C GLY A 10 0.90 -4.73 -6.60
N TRP A 11 0.17 -3.76 -6.05
CA TRP A 11 -1.29 -3.73 -6.09
C TRP A 11 -1.77 -2.76 -7.17
N ARG A 12 -2.53 -3.29 -8.15
CA ARG A 12 -3.23 -2.51 -9.17
C ARG A 12 -4.73 -2.69 -9.01
N ALA A 13 -5.49 -1.63 -9.29
CA ALA A 13 -6.93 -1.61 -9.12
C ALA A 13 -7.58 -0.54 -10.02
N ILE A 14 -8.89 -0.66 -10.24
CA ILE A 14 -9.68 0.27 -11.04
C ILE A 14 -10.04 1.50 -10.20
N ILE A 15 -9.79 2.71 -10.72
CA ILE A 15 -10.13 3.98 -10.07
C ILE A 15 -11.63 4.07 -9.79
N ALA A 16 -11.99 4.66 -8.64
CA ALA A 16 -13.36 4.81 -8.13
C ALA A 16 -14.11 3.51 -7.79
N GLN A 17 -13.54 2.33 -8.09
CA GLN A 17 -14.05 1.04 -7.66
C GLN A 17 -13.22 0.47 -6.51
N ASP A 18 -11.97 0.12 -6.81
CA ASP A 18 -11.07 -0.54 -5.86
C ASP A 18 -9.85 0.33 -5.53
N PHE A 19 -9.38 1.14 -6.47
CA PHE A 19 -8.36 2.16 -6.24
C PHE A 19 -9.02 3.42 -5.66
N THR A 20 -9.40 3.30 -4.40
CA THR A 20 -10.03 4.36 -3.61
C THR A 20 -9.08 4.83 -2.52
N VAL A 21 -9.27 6.06 -2.02
CA VAL A 21 -8.47 6.62 -0.91
C VAL A 21 -8.46 5.67 0.29
N GLN A 22 -9.60 5.05 0.60
CA GLN A 22 -9.72 4.10 1.70
C GLN A 22 -8.81 2.86 1.51
N ASN A 23 -8.78 2.28 0.31
CA ASN A 23 -7.94 1.11 0.05
C ASN A 23 -6.45 1.47 -0.05
N VAL A 24 -6.12 2.64 -0.62
CA VAL A 24 -4.74 3.17 -0.61
C VAL A 24 -4.24 3.36 0.83
N ALA A 25 -5.07 3.94 1.71
CA ALA A 25 -4.73 4.10 3.13
C ALA A 25 -4.48 2.75 3.83
N ARG A 26 -5.29 1.72 3.53
CA ARG A 26 -5.09 0.36 4.06
C ARG A 26 -3.74 -0.23 3.61
N VAL A 27 -3.38 -0.07 2.34
CA VAL A 27 -2.09 -0.53 1.81
C VAL A 27 -0.94 0.23 2.46
N ALA A 28 -1.00 1.57 2.50
CA ALA A 28 0.04 2.39 3.10
C ALA A 28 0.27 2.02 4.57
N PHE A 29 -0.81 1.84 5.34
CA PHE A 29 -0.72 1.43 6.74
C PHE A 29 -0.07 0.06 6.91
N ALA A 30 -0.49 -0.94 6.13
CA ALA A 30 0.09 -2.28 6.18
C ALA A 30 1.58 -2.26 5.80
N THR A 31 1.97 -1.49 4.79
CA THR A 31 3.37 -1.31 4.39
C THR A 31 4.19 -0.66 5.51
N ALA A 32 3.66 0.38 6.16
CA ALA A 32 4.34 1.03 7.28
C ALA A 32 4.51 0.09 8.48
N GLN A 33 3.49 -0.70 8.82
CA GLN A 33 3.59 -1.73 9.87
C GLN A 33 4.63 -2.79 9.54
N TRP A 34 4.66 -3.26 8.29
CA TRP A 34 5.68 -4.20 7.83
C TRP A 34 7.07 -3.61 7.95
N LEU A 35 7.26 -2.35 7.56
CA LEU A 35 8.57 -1.71 7.57
C LEU A 35 9.10 -1.45 8.99
N LYS A 36 8.24 -1.05 9.92
CA LYS A 36 8.58 -0.91 11.36
C LYS A 36 9.05 -2.22 11.99
N LYS A 37 8.62 -3.38 11.46
CA LYS A 37 9.12 -4.70 11.90
C LYS A 37 10.49 -5.05 11.32
N LYS A 38 10.95 -4.33 10.28
CA LYS A 38 12.21 -4.59 9.58
C LYS A 38 13.33 -3.67 10.04
N LYS A 39 13.02 -2.45 10.48
CA LYS A 39 13.99 -1.46 10.97
C LYS A 39 13.33 -0.60 12.05
N GLU A 40 14.13 -0.16 13.02
CA GLU A 40 13.68 0.66 14.15
C GLU A 40 13.25 2.08 13.71
N ASN A 41 14.06 2.74 12.88
CA ASN A 41 13.74 4.04 12.29
C ASN A 41 13.83 4.00 10.76
N PRO A 42 12.81 3.46 10.07
CA PRO A 42 12.85 3.30 8.64
C PRO A 42 12.60 4.60 7.87
N LEU A 43 13.28 4.74 6.73
CA LEU A 43 13.04 5.79 5.75
C LEU A 43 12.27 5.22 4.55
N ILE A 44 11.32 5.98 4.01
CA ILE A 44 10.54 5.66 2.81
C ILE A 44 10.71 6.80 1.81
N VAL A 45 10.92 6.46 0.55
CA VAL A 45 10.82 7.39 -0.58
C VAL A 45 9.52 7.09 -1.32
N ILE A 46 8.76 8.13 -1.67
CA ILE A 46 7.51 8.01 -2.42
C ILE A 46 7.77 8.59 -3.82
N GLY A 47 7.64 7.76 -4.84
CA GLY A 47 7.61 8.16 -6.24
C GLY A 47 6.20 8.03 -6.82
N HIS A 48 5.87 8.90 -7.76
CA HIS A 48 4.64 8.83 -8.54
C HIS A 48 4.96 9.18 -10.01
N ASP A 49 4.14 8.70 -10.93
CA ASP A 49 4.11 9.10 -12.34
C ASP A 49 3.16 10.28 -12.60
#